data_AF-A0A950RRQ3-F1
#
_entry.id   AF-A0A950RRQ3-F1
#
_cell.length_a   1.000
_cell.length_b   1.000
_cell.length_c   1.000
_cell.angle_alpha   90.00
_cell.angle_beta   90.00
_cell.angle_gamma   90.00
#
_symmetry.space_group_name_H-M   'P 1'
#
loop_
_entity.id
_entity.type
_entity.pdbx_description
1 polymer ?
#
loop_
_entity_poly.entity_id
_entity_poly.type
_entity_poly.pdbx_seq_one_letter_code
_entity_poly.pdbx_strand_id
1 'polypeptide(L)'
;MAKQLGPLEVTCDAPPYPIVRACCKLGIQTPEDVRWSRMGQFLNEHAGWPKTLSMDSWRLLLEINPPGVPTCSCGQKLPLLEKCTFTFLSGNEVSYLMGQCSRCRTVFWEEA
;
A
#
# COMPACT_ATOMS: atom_id res chain seq x y z
N MET A 1 -19.12 -32.76 -17.30
CA MET A 1 -17.82 -33.06 -16.66
C MET A 1 -17.33 -31.79 -15.98
N ALA A 2 -17.40 -31.72 -14.65
CA ALA A 2 -16.87 -30.59 -13.90
C ALA A 2 -15.34 -30.67 -13.93
N LYS A 3 -14.70 -29.71 -14.62
CA LYS A 3 -13.25 -29.54 -14.56
C LYS A 3 -12.91 -29.20 -13.11
N GLN A 4 -12.10 -30.02 -12.45
CA GLN A 4 -11.59 -29.71 -11.11
C GLN A 4 -10.78 -28.42 -11.22
N LEU A 5 -11.33 -27.34 -10.69
CA LEU A 5 -10.57 -26.12 -10.45
C LEU A 5 -9.51 -26.49 -9.41
N GLY A 6 -8.23 -26.26 -9.75
CA GLY A 6 -7.13 -26.45 -8.80
C GLY A 6 -7.32 -25.58 -7.54
N PRO A 7 -6.48 -25.76 -6.52
CA PRO A 7 -6.56 -24.97 -5.30
C PRO A 7 -6.55 -23.47 -5.63
N LEU A 8 -7.55 -22.74 -5.11
CA LEU A 8 -7.67 -21.31 -5.28
C LEU A 8 -6.65 -20.63 -4.35
N GLU A 9 -5.69 -19.91 -4.92
CA GLU A 9 -4.81 -19.04 -4.14
C GLU A 9 -5.55 -17.72 -3.86
N VAL A 10 -5.79 -17.44 -2.58
CA VAL A 10 -6.45 -16.21 -2.14
C VAL A 10 -5.37 -15.27 -1.63
N THR A 11 -5.09 -14.22 -2.38
CA THR A 11 -4.19 -13.13 -1.96
C THR A 11 -5.00 -11.98 -1.39
N CYS A 12 -4.52 -11.42 -0.27
CA CYS A 12 -5.09 -10.21 0.31
C CYS A 12 -4.15 -9.03 0.05
N ASP A 13 -4.68 -7.93 -0.47
CA ASP A 13 -3.91 -6.72 -0.75
C ASP A 13 -3.61 -5.90 0.52
N ALA A 14 -4.26 -6.22 1.63
CA ALA A 14 -4.02 -5.59 2.93
C ALA A 14 -2.88 -6.30 3.69
N PRO A 15 -2.14 -5.58 4.56
CA PRO A 15 -1.20 -6.20 5.47
C PRO A 15 -1.94 -7.09 6.50
N PRO A 16 -1.21 -7.88 7.31
CA PRO A 16 -1.84 -8.70 8.35
C PRO A 16 -2.80 -7.88 9.23
N TYR A 17 -3.95 -8.47 9.57
CA TYR A 17 -5.02 -7.77 10.28
C TYR A 17 -4.60 -7.03 11.58
N PRO A 18 -3.65 -7.53 12.40
CA PRO A 18 -3.16 -6.77 13.55
C PRO A 18 -2.55 -5.40 13.17
N ILE A 19 -1.91 -5.31 12.00
CA ILE A 19 -1.36 -4.06 11.47
C ILE A 19 -2.50 -3.14 11.05
N VAL A 20 -3.46 -3.64 10.26
CA VAL A 20 -4.68 -2.89 9.84
C VAL A 20 -5.39 -2.29 11.06
N ARG A 21 -5.55 -3.07 12.13
CA ARG A 21 -6.15 -2.61 13.39
C ARG A 21 -5.34 -1.53 14.08
N ALA A 22 -4.02 -1.68 14.11
CA ALA A 22 -3.13 -0.73 14.75
C ALA A 22 -3.10 0.63 14.01
N CYS A 23 -3.35 0.64 12.70
CA CYS A 23 -3.38 1.85 11.88
C CYS A 23 -4.38 2.93 12.37
N CYS A 24 -5.48 2.55 13.03
CA CYS A 24 -6.37 3.53 13.68
C CYS A 24 -5.62 4.45 14.64
N LYS A 25 -4.61 3.93 15.35
CA LYS A 25 -3.79 4.70 16.31
C LYS A 25 -2.81 5.65 15.62
N LEU A 26 -2.57 5.45 14.33
CA LEU A 26 -1.71 6.28 13.48
C LEU A 26 -2.53 7.35 12.73
N GLY A 27 -3.82 7.49 13.03
CA GLY A 27 -4.69 8.47 12.38
C GLY A 27 -5.26 8.02 11.04
N ILE A 28 -5.02 6.78 10.60
CA ILE A 28 -5.69 6.20 9.44
C ILE A 28 -7.16 5.98 9.80
N GLN A 29 -8.05 6.55 8.99
CA GLN A 29 -9.49 6.52 9.24
C GLN A 29 -10.10 5.25 8.66
N THR A 30 -10.93 4.55 9.44
CA THR A 30 -11.67 3.33 9.02
C THR A 30 -10.81 2.33 8.24
N PRO A 31 -9.63 1.90 8.75
CA PRO A 31 -8.70 1.03 8.02
C PRO A 31 -9.30 -0.33 7.63
N GLU A 32 -10.34 -0.78 8.31
CA GLU A 32 -11.06 -2.03 8.03
C GLU A 32 -12.03 -1.91 6.84
N ASP A 33 -12.53 -0.69 6.55
CA ASP A 33 -13.64 -0.43 5.62
C ASP A 33 -13.18 0.27 4.33
N VAL A 34 -11.89 0.23 4.04
CA VAL A 34 -11.28 0.95 2.91
C VAL A 34 -10.44 0.01 2.06
N ARG A 35 -10.26 0.38 0.79
CA ARG A 35 -9.35 -0.35 -0.10
C ARG A 35 -7.91 -0.20 0.39
N TRP A 36 -7.18 -1.30 0.40
CA TRP A 36 -5.74 -1.32 0.55
C TRP A 36 -5.08 -1.52 -0.81
N SER A 37 -3.98 -0.82 -1.06
CA SER A 37 -3.23 -0.90 -2.31
C SER A 37 -1.74 -0.93 -2.01
N ARG A 38 -1.04 -1.96 -2.46
CA ARG A 38 0.43 -1.95 -2.42
C ARG A 38 0.96 -0.90 -3.39
N MET A 39 1.86 -0.04 -2.92
CA MET A 39 2.36 1.07 -3.71
C MET A 39 3.11 0.56 -4.95
N GLY A 40 4.02 -0.40 -4.79
CA GLY A 40 4.76 -0.96 -5.93
C GLY A 40 3.86 -1.58 -7.00
N GLN A 41 2.79 -2.28 -6.61
CA GLN A 41 1.81 -2.84 -7.55
C GLN A 41 1.01 -1.74 -8.25
N PHE A 42 0.52 -0.77 -7.49
CA PHE A 42 -0.26 0.36 -8.02
C PHE A 42 0.52 1.14 -9.08
N LEU A 43 1.78 1.44 -8.80
CA LEU A 43 2.67 2.15 -9.72
C LEU A 43 2.93 1.36 -11.01
N ASN A 44 3.19 0.05 -10.90
CA ASN A 44 3.41 -0.82 -12.05
C ASN A 44 2.19 -0.95 -12.97
N GLU A 45 0.97 -0.85 -12.41
CA GLU A 45 -0.27 -0.93 -13.19
C GLU A 45 -0.61 0.40 -13.90
N HIS A 46 -0.28 1.53 -13.28
CA HIS A 46 -0.73 2.86 -13.75
C HIS A 46 0.31 3.61 -14.57
N ALA A 47 1.59 3.38 -14.29
CA ALA A 47 2.67 3.84 -15.14
C ALA A 47 3.15 2.62 -15.90
N GLY A 48 3.27 2.68 -17.23
CA GLY A 48 4.05 1.71 -18.01
C GLY A 48 5.55 1.75 -17.68
N TRP A 49 5.89 1.88 -16.39
CA TRP A 49 7.21 1.97 -15.83
C TRP A 49 7.89 0.62 -15.97
N PRO A 50 9.16 0.62 -16.44
CA PRO A 50 9.94 -0.60 -16.53
C PRO A 50 9.99 -1.28 -15.17
N LYS A 51 9.70 -2.59 -15.13
CA LYS A 51 9.85 -3.48 -13.97
C LYS A 51 11.24 -3.43 -13.28
N THR A 52 12.19 -2.70 -13.86
CA THR A 52 13.60 -2.58 -13.47
C THR A 52 13.92 -1.36 -12.61
N LEU A 53 13.00 -0.40 -12.43
CA LEU A 53 13.22 0.68 -11.46
C LEU A 53 12.85 0.17 -10.06
N SER A 54 13.88 -0.06 -9.24
CA SER A 54 13.77 -0.64 -7.90
C SER A 54 12.86 0.18 -6.98
N MET A 55 12.36 -0.47 -5.91
CA MET A 55 11.57 0.15 -4.84
C MET A 55 12.17 1.47 -4.30
N ASP A 56 13.50 1.62 -4.35
CA ASP A 56 14.18 2.81 -3.83
C ASP A 56 13.93 4.05 -4.67
N SER A 57 13.59 3.87 -5.96
CA SER A 57 13.45 4.97 -6.92
C SER A 57 12.15 5.75 -6.71
N TRP A 58 11.04 5.08 -6.35
CA TRP A 58 9.77 5.79 -6.12
C TRP A 58 9.74 6.50 -4.75
N ARG A 59 10.47 5.98 -3.75
CA ARG A 59 10.64 6.64 -2.45
C ARG A 59 11.21 8.07 -2.62
N LEU A 60 12.17 8.22 -3.52
CA LEU A 60 12.77 9.52 -3.88
C LEU A 60 11.82 10.43 -4.69
N LEU A 61 10.90 9.88 -5.48
CA LEU A 61 10.01 10.64 -6.37
C LEU A 61 8.75 11.17 -5.68
N LEU A 62 8.35 10.60 -4.53
CA LEU A 62 7.25 11.17 -3.72
C LEU A 62 7.67 12.40 -2.91
N GLU A 63 8.98 12.57 -2.64
CA GLU A 63 9.52 13.79 -2.01
C GLU A 63 9.71 14.94 -3.02
N ILE A 64 10.08 14.62 -4.26
CA ILE A 64 10.36 15.59 -5.32
C ILE A 64 9.31 15.42 -6.41
N ASN A 65 8.18 16.12 -6.31
CA ASN A 65 6.99 15.98 -7.17
C ASN A 65 7.28 16.27 -8.66
N PRO A 66 7.66 15.28 -9.52
CA PRO A 66 7.97 15.53 -10.91
C PRO A 66 6.66 15.50 -11.73
N PRO A 67 6.61 16.12 -12.91
CA PRO A 67 5.47 15.97 -13.81
C PRO A 67 5.32 14.50 -14.22
N GLY A 68 4.20 13.86 -13.85
CA GLY A 68 3.92 12.45 -14.15
C GLY A 68 3.64 11.56 -12.93
N VAL A 69 3.57 12.10 -11.71
CA VAL A 69 3.20 11.29 -10.52
C VAL A 69 1.82 10.68 -10.71
N PRO A 70 1.67 9.35 -10.54
CA PRO A 70 0.37 8.70 -10.61
C PRO A 70 -0.57 9.27 -9.56
N THR A 71 -1.84 9.41 -9.93
CA THR A 71 -2.90 9.84 -9.01
C THR A 71 -3.52 8.62 -8.36
N CYS A 72 -4.11 8.80 -7.18
CA CYS A 72 -4.99 7.79 -6.61
C CYS A 72 -6.14 7.48 -7.60
N SER A 73 -6.74 6.28 -7.53
CA SER A 73 -7.87 5.91 -8.40
C SER A 73 -9.07 6.86 -8.33
N CYS A 74 -9.19 7.69 -7.29
CA CYS A 74 -10.21 8.76 -7.20
C CYS A 74 -9.80 10.08 -7.88
N GLY A 75 -8.66 10.11 -8.57
CA GLY A 75 -8.07 11.26 -9.27
C GLY A 75 -7.31 12.26 -8.38
N GLN A 76 -7.26 12.05 -7.05
CA GLN A 76 -6.48 12.90 -6.16
C GLN A 76 -4.99 12.57 -6.20
N LYS A 77 -4.16 13.50 -5.73
CA LYS A 77 -2.72 13.21 -5.50
C LYS A 77 -2.58 12.02 -4.55
N LEU A 78 -1.57 11.18 -4.78
CA LEU A 78 -1.23 10.12 -3.85
C LEU A 78 -0.88 10.71 -2.47
N PRO A 79 -1.20 10.00 -1.37
CA PRO A 79 -0.81 10.44 -0.05
C PRO A 79 0.71 10.36 0.13
N LEU A 80 1.26 11.21 0.99
CA LEU A 80 2.59 10.99 1.54
C LEU A 80 2.58 9.69 2.34
N LEU A 81 3.64 8.88 2.18
CA LEU A 81 3.82 7.67 2.97
C LEU A 81 4.80 7.95 4.10
N GLU A 82 4.42 7.59 5.32
CA GLU A 82 5.26 7.69 6.50
C GLU A 82 5.76 6.30 6.88
N LYS A 83 6.98 6.22 7.42
CA LYS A 83 7.52 4.97 7.95
C LYS A 83 6.92 4.70 9.33
N CYS A 84 6.25 3.57 9.46
CA CYS A 84 5.66 3.08 10.71
C CYS A 84 6.26 1.73 11.07
N THR A 85 6.88 1.65 12.24
CA THR A 85 7.39 0.38 12.80
C THR A 85 6.40 -0.16 13.82
N PHE A 86 6.03 -1.42 13.66
CA PHE A 86 5.14 -2.16 14.56
C PHE A 86 5.93 -3.26 15.25
N THR A 87 5.80 -3.31 16.58
CA THR A 87 6.36 -4.38 17.40
C THR A 87 5.23 -5.36 17.77
N PHE A 88 5.40 -6.63 17.42
CA PHE A 88 4.46 -7.69 17.80
C PHE A 88 4.72 -8.15 19.23
N LEU A 89 3.75 -8.88 19.80
CA LEU A 89 3.89 -9.49 21.13
C LEU A 89 5.06 -10.48 21.24
N SER A 90 5.53 -11.03 20.11
CA SER A 90 6.72 -11.88 20.06
C SER A 90 8.05 -11.09 20.19
N GLY A 91 8.00 -9.76 20.17
CA GLY A 91 9.18 -8.89 20.10
C GLY A 91 9.69 -8.67 18.67
N ASN A 92 9.10 -9.33 17.66
CA ASN A 92 9.46 -9.09 16.27
C ASN A 92 8.97 -7.71 15.82
N GLU A 93 9.79 -7.03 15.02
CA GLU A 93 9.44 -5.75 14.44
C GLU A 93 9.24 -5.88 12.94
N VAL A 94 8.25 -5.15 12.43
CA VAL A 94 8.01 -4.97 11.00
C VAL A 94 7.85 -3.50 10.72
N SER A 95 8.43 -3.04 9.63
CA SER A 95 8.32 -1.64 9.20
C SER A 95 7.53 -1.57 7.90
N TYR A 96 6.62 -0.61 7.82
CA TYR A 96 5.86 -0.31 6.62
C TYR A 96 5.97 1.17 6.28
N LEU A 97 5.87 1.48 4.99
CA LEU A 97 5.52 2.80 4.52
C LEU A 97 4.01 2.84 4.35
N MET A 98 3.31 3.81 4.94
CA MET A 98 1.85 3.88 4.89
C MET A 98 1.33 5.30 4.75
N GLY A 99 0.23 5.47 4.01
CA GLY A 99 -0.46 6.74 3.88
C GLY A 99 -1.88 6.56 3.36
N GLN A 100 -2.77 7.47 3.73
CA GLN A 100 -4.20 7.39 3.37
C GLN A 100 -4.62 8.53 2.45
N CYS A 101 -5.26 8.20 1.33
CA CYS A 101 -5.86 9.22 0.46
C CYS A 101 -6.93 10.02 1.22
N SER A 102 -6.82 11.35 1.22
CA SER A 102 -7.74 12.23 1.94
C SER A 102 -9.18 12.21 1.42
N ARG A 103 -9.38 11.85 0.14
CA ARG A 103 -10.70 11.84 -0.51
C ARG A 103 -11.40 10.49 -0.38
N CYS A 104 -10.83 9.43 -0.96
CA CYS A 104 -11.48 8.11 -1.01
C CYS A 104 -11.03 7.16 0.08
N ARG A 105 -10.14 7.59 0.97
CA ARG A 105 -9.66 6.82 2.14
C ARG A 105 -8.88 5.54 1.83
N THR A 106 -8.60 5.25 0.55
CA THR A 106 -7.69 4.17 0.15
C THR A 106 -6.36 4.31 0.89
N VAL A 107 -5.92 3.22 1.51
CA VAL A 107 -4.62 3.14 2.17
C VAL A 107 -3.61 2.58 1.19
N PHE A 108 -2.55 3.35 0.97
CA PHE A 108 -1.40 2.92 0.20
C PHE A 108 -0.31 2.47 1.16
N TRP A 109 0.31 1.33 0.88
CA TRP A 109 1.32 0.76 1.76
C TRP A 109 2.40 -0.01 1.02
N GLU A 110 3.55 -0.21 1.67
CA GLU A 110 4.63 -1.10 1.23
C GLU A 110 5.45 -1.57 2.43
N GLU A 111 6.08 -2.74 2.35
CA GLU A 111 7.09 -3.16 3.32
C GLU A 111 8.35 -2.27 3.18
N ALA A 112 8.88 -1.80 4.32
CA ALA A 112 9.94 -0.79 4.35
C ALA A 112 11.36 -1.39 4.20
#